data_AF-A0A3M4AI27-F1
#
_entry.id   AF-A0A3M4AI27-F1
#
_cell.length_a   1.000
_cell.length_b   1.000
_cell.length_c   1.000
_cell.angle_alpha   90.00
_cell.angle_beta   90.00
_cell.angle_gamma   90.00
#
_symmetry.space_group_name_H-M   'P 1'
#
loop_
_entity.id
_entity.type
_entity.pdbx_description
1 polymer ?
#
loop_
_entity_poly.entity_id
_entity_poly.type
_entity_poly.pdbx_seq_one_letter_code
_entity_poly.pdbx_strand_id
1 'polypeptide(L)'
;MSESTFDPRAFRRALGNFATGVTVVTAADASGRKVGVTANSFNSVSLDPPLVLWSIDKRSSSHGVFEQASHFAVNVLAADQIDLSNNFARPKDDRFAEIEYQSGQGGAPVFADCSARFHCEKYQQVDGGDHWIMIGKVVAFDDFGRAPLLYHQGAYSMVLPHTRMTQRDEGQPPSSHFQGRLSHNLYYLMTQAVRAYQSSYQPRQLSTGLRTNEARMLMVLGNDARLSASELLREVAMPVREIEDAVANLERKGLVADDDGVYLTSAGIEQTEDLWAIAREQQEKVFAEFSQDQIETFKTVLKQLISHC
;
A
#
# COMPACT_ATOMS: atom_id res chain seq x y z
N MET A 1 14.55 -16.41 -25.03
CA MET A 1 15.17 -17.22 -23.94
C MET A 1 15.50 -16.24 -22.82
N SER A 2 15.00 -16.43 -21.60
CA SER A 2 15.24 -15.46 -20.51
C SER A 2 16.64 -15.64 -19.93
N GLU A 3 17.44 -14.58 -19.99
CA GLU A 3 18.86 -14.51 -19.62
C GLU A 3 19.09 -14.18 -18.14
N SER A 4 18.09 -14.38 -17.26
CA SER A 4 18.25 -14.09 -15.82
C SER A 4 18.67 -15.34 -15.06
N THR A 5 19.83 -15.28 -14.40
CA THR A 5 20.39 -16.36 -13.55
C THR A 5 19.70 -16.49 -12.19
N PHE A 6 18.70 -15.65 -11.89
CA PHE A 6 18.01 -15.60 -10.60
C PHE A 6 16.49 -15.60 -10.76
N ASP A 7 15.80 -16.07 -9.70
CA ASP A 7 14.34 -16.22 -9.65
C ASP A 7 13.61 -14.87 -9.79
N PRO A 8 12.75 -14.69 -10.82
CA PRO A 8 11.96 -13.48 -11.01
C PRO A 8 11.07 -13.11 -9.82
N ARG A 9 10.56 -14.10 -9.06
CA ARG A 9 9.77 -13.83 -7.84
C ARG A 9 10.65 -13.26 -6.73
N ALA A 10 11.88 -13.75 -6.61
CA ALA A 10 12.87 -13.19 -5.69
C ALA A 10 13.26 -11.76 -6.07
N PHE A 11 13.42 -11.47 -7.37
CA PHE A 11 13.69 -10.12 -7.86
C PHE A 11 12.52 -9.16 -7.58
N ARG A 12 11.29 -9.53 -7.93
CA ARG A 12 10.08 -8.73 -7.64
C ARG A 12 9.95 -8.43 -6.14
N ARG A 13 10.24 -9.42 -5.30
CA ARG A 13 10.27 -9.24 -3.84
C ARG A 13 11.30 -8.21 -3.40
N ALA A 14 12.51 -8.25 -3.96
CA ALA A 14 13.56 -7.29 -3.61
C ALA A 14 13.12 -5.85 -3.95
N LEU A 15 12.49 -5.65 -5.10
CA LEU A 15 11.93 -4.36 -5.51
C LEU A 15 10.86 -3.83 -4.53
N GLY A 16 10.09 -4.72 -3.90
CA GLY A 16 9.06 -4.34 -2.91
C GLY A 16 9.60 -3.65 -1.65
N ASN A 17 10.91 -3.64 -1.41
CA ASN A 17 11.51 -2.86 -0.31
C ASN A 17 11.60 -1.36 -0.62
N PHE A 18 11.47 -0.97 -1.89
CA PHE A 18 11.34 0.44 -2.27
C PHE A 18 9.87 0.84 -2.18
N ALA A 19 9.51 1.54 -1.10
CA ALA A 19 8.17 2.04 -0.90
C ALA A 19 7.81 3.10 -1.95
N THR A 20 6.60 3.02 -2.50
CA THR A 20 6.09 3.99 -3.47
C THR A 20 4.68 4.45 -3.12
N GLY A 21 4.28 5.59 -3.66
CA GLY A 21 2.86 5.93 -3.77
C GLY A 21 2.16 5.06 -4.80
N VAL A 22 0.83 5.03 -4.77
CA VAL A 22 0.01 4.32 -5.76
C VAL A 22 -0.62 5.32 -6.72
N THR A 23 -0.59 5.01 -8.01
CA THR A 23 -1.24 5.83 -9.05
C THR A 23 -2.23 5.00 -9.86
N VAL A 24 -3.25 5.65 -10.42
CA VAL A 24 -4.00 5.12 -11.56
C VAL A 24 -3.72 6.01 -12.75
N VAL A 25 -3.05 5.45 -13.76
CA VAL A 25 -2.78 6.14 -15.01
C VAL A 25 -3.91 5.87 -15.98
N THR A 26 -4.45 6.92 -16.60
CA THR A 26 -5.65 6.85 -17.44
C THR A 26 -5.41 7.52 -18.79
N ALA A 27 -6.09 7.05 -19.82
CA ALA A 27 -6.10 7.66 -21.14
C ALA A 27 -7.43 7.40 -21.84
N ALA A 28 -7.68 8.18 -22.89
CA ALA A 28 -8.74 7.94 -23.85
C ALA A 28 -8.18 8.02 -25.27
N ASP A 29 -8.65 7.14 -26.16
CA ASP A 29 -8.38 7.28 -27.58
C ASP A 29 -9.41 8.20 -28.26
N ALA A 30 -9.18 8.50 -29.55
CA ALA A 30 -10.06 9.37 -30.34
C ALA A 30 -11.49 8.81 -30.52
N SER A 31 -11.70 7.51 -30.30
CA SER A 31 -13.04 6.90 -30.33
C SER A 31 -13.80 7.06 -29.02
N GLY A 32 -13.14 7.60 -27.98
CA GLY A 32 -13.70 7.75 -26.64
C GLY A 32 -13.54 6.50 -25.76
N ARG A 33 -12.81 5.47 -26.23
CA ARG A 33 -12.50 4.30 -25.41
C ARG A 33 -11.51 4.71 -24.32
N LYS A 34 -11.90 4.46 -23.08
CA LYS A 34 -11.15 4.82 -21.87
C LYS A 34 -10.43 3.62 -21.29
N VAL A 35 -9.23 3.86 -20.80
CA VAL A 35 -8.45 2.86 -20.05
C VAL A 35 -7.90 3.48 -18.78
N GLY A 36 -7.70 2.63 -17.77
CA GLY A 36 -7.04 2.99 -16.52
C GLY A 36 -6.23 1.82 -16.02
N VAL A 37 -5.01 2.07 -15.54
CA VAL A 37 -4.09 1.05 -15.04
C VAL A 37 -3.52 1.53 -13.71
N THR A 38 -3.72 0.73 -12.66
CA THR A 38 -3.01 0.93 -11.40
C THR A 38 -1.52 0.68 -11.60
N ALA A 39 -0.70 1.67 -11.28
CA ALA A 39 0.74 1.62 -11.45
C ALA A 39 1.45 2.20 -10.23
N ASN A 40 2.54 1.54 -9.83
CA ASN A 40 3.46 2.01 -8.79
C ASN A 40 4.90 2.19 -9.33
N SER A 41 5.05 2.14 -10.66
CA SER A 41 6.29 2.41 -11.41
C SER A 41 6.48 3.88 -11.76
N PHE A 42 5.54 4.74 -11.34
CA PHE A 42 5.56 6.18 -11.60
C PHE A 42 6.72 6.88 -10.87
N ASN A 43 7.38 7.83 -11.54
CA ASN A 43 8.36 8.73 -10.92
C ASN A 43 8.53 10.04 -11.71
N SER A 44 9.07 11.07 -11.05
CA SER A 44 9.49 12.32 -11.70
C SER A 44 10.81 12.16 -12.43
N VAL A 45 10.99 12.86 -13.56
CA VAL A 45 12.19 12.80 -14.41
C VAL A 45 12.90 14.15 -14.48
N SER A 46 12.16 15.22 -14.77
CA SER A 46 12.71 16.55 -15.03
C SER A 46 11.74 17.63 -14.56
N LEU A 47 12.28 18.79 -14.16
CA LEU A 47 11.50 19.98 -13.84
C LEU A 47 11.36 20.93 -15.03
N ASP A 48 12.39 21.04 -15.89
CA ASP A 48 12.33 21.86 -17.12
C ASP A 48 13.00 21.12 -18.30
N PRO A 49 12.23 20.64 -19.29
CA PRO A 49 10.76 20.60 -19.29
C PRO A 49 10.22 19.69 -18.17
N PRO A 50 8.98 19.89 -17.69
CA PRO A 50 8.41 19.09 -16.61
C PRO A 50 8.03 17.70 -17.13
N LEU A 51 8.86 16.69 -16.81
CA LEU A 51 8.70 15.33 -17.30
C LEU A 51 8.48 14.35 -16.15
N VAL A 52 7.59 13.40 -16.38
CA VAL A 52 7.34 12.23 -15.53
C VAL A 52 7.40 10.96 -16.36
N LEU A 53 7.58 9.81 -15.71
CA LEU A 53 7.52 8.50 -16.36
C LEU A 53 6.71 7.49 -15.55
N TRP A 54 6.30 6.43 -16.23
CA TRP A 54 5.80 5.20 -15.64
C TRP A 54 6.00 4.05 -16.64
N SER A 55 5.84 2.81 -16.19
CA SER A 55 6.03 1.62 -17.03
C SER A 55 4.77 0.79 -17.11
N ILE A 56 4.38 0.39 -18.34
CA ILE A 56 3.24 -0.48 -18.63
C ILE A 56 3.71 -1.79 -19.27
N ASP A 57 3.13 -2.91 -18.84
CA ASP A 57 3.41 -4.24 -19.42
C ASP A 57 3.08 -4.25 -20.91
N LYS A 58 3.98 -4.75 -21.76
CA LYS A 58 3.79 -4.84 -23.22
C LYS A 58 2.57 -5.68 -23.62
N ARG A 59 2.11 -6.56 -22.74
CA ARG A 59 0.94 -7.44 -22.93
C ARG A 59 -0.34 -6.83 -22.37
N SER A 60 -0.28 -5.64 -21.76
CA SER A 60 -1.47 -4.98 -21.21
C SER A 60 -2.49 -4.70 -22.30
N SER A 61 -3.75 -5.12 -22.09
CA SER A 61 -4.85 -4.80 -23.01
C SER A 61 -5.14 -3.30 -23.12
N SER A 62 -4.60 -2.49 -22.21
CA SER A 62 -4.71 -1.03 -22.23
C SER A 62 -3.59 -0.35 -23.03
N HIS A 63 -2.49 -1.05 -23.36
CA HIS A 63 -1.34 -0.45 -24.04
C HIS A 63 -1.70 0.20 -25.37
N GLY A 64 -2.51 -0.46 -26.20
CA GLY A 64 -2.91 0.09 -27.50
C GLY A 64 -3.66 1.43 -27.42
N VAL A 65 -4.39 1.68 -26.31
CA VAL A 65 -5.06 2.98 -26.09
C VAL A 65 -4.04 4.04 -25.67
N PHE A 66 -3.10 3.72 -24.77
CA PHE A 66 -2.02 4.65 -24.39
C PHE A 66 -1.10 4.99 -25.57
N GLU A 67 -0.85 4.02 -26.46
CA GLU A 67 -0.04 4.21 -27.66
C GLU A 67 -0.70 5.19 -28.64
N GLN A 68 -2.03 5.16 -28.76
CA GLN A 68 -2.78 6.03 -29.67
C GLN A 68 -3.14 7.39 -29.06
N ALA A 69 -3.38 7.44 -27.74
CA ALA A 69 -3.74 8.67 -27.05
C ALA A 69 -2.64 9.73 -27.16
N SER A 70 -3.05 10.98 -27.35
CA SER A 70 -2.14 12.13 -27.32
C SER A 70 -1.80 12.55 -25.89
N HIS A 71 -2.71 12.28 -24.94
CA HIS A 71 -2.56 12.62 -23.54
C HIS A 71 -2.88 11.43 -22.64
N PHE A 72 -2.33 11.45 -21.44
CA PHE A 72 -2.71 10.59 -20.34
C PHE A 72 -2.74 11.40 -19.04
N ALA A 73 -3.49 10.93 -18.04
CA ALA A 73 -3.47 11.52 -16.71
C ALA A 73 -2.89 10.55 -15.69
N VAL A 74 -2.09 11.07 -14.76
CA VAL A 74 -1.59 10.32 -13.59
C VAL A 74 -2.37 10.77 -12.38
N ASN A 75 -3.18 9.88 -11.81
CA ASN A 75 -3.95 10.15 -10.59
C ASN A 75 -3.21 9.54 -9.40
N VAL A 76 -2.64 10.36 -8.52
CA VAL A 76 -1.93 9.89 -7.32
C VAL A 76 -2.96 9.66 -6.22
N LEU A 77 -3.14 8.41 -5.82
CA LEU A 77 -4.23 8.01 -4.93
C LEU A 77 -4.03 8.50 -3.50
N ALA A 78 -5.11 8.90 -2.85
CA ALA A 78 -5.15 9.16 -1.41
C ALA A 78 -5.32 7.86 -0.61
N ALA A 79 -4.96 7.87 0.67
CA ALA A 79 -4.92 6.70 1.54
C ALA A 79 -6.27 5.95 1.66
N ASP A 80 -7.38 6.65 1.44
CA ASP A 80 -8.75 6.12 1.45
C ASP A 80 -9.20 5.54 0.09
N GLN A 81 -8.37 5.58 -0.95
CA GLN A 81 -8.73 5.15 -2.31
C GLN A 81 -8.23 3.74 -2.67
N ILE A 82 -8.22 2.82 -1.69
CA ILE A 82 -7.82 1.42 -1.90
C ILE A 82 -8.72 0.72 -2.94
N ASP A 83 -10.02 0.96 -2.89
CA ASP A 83 -10.98 0.33 -3.81
C ASP A 83 -10.76 0.78 -5.27
N LEU A 84 -10.40 2.06 -5.45
CA LEU A 84 -10.04 2.61 -6.76
C LEU A 84 -8.78 1.93 -7.30
N SER A 85 -7.75 1.77 -6.46
CA SER A 85 -6.54 1.02 -6.80
C SER A 85 -6.86 -0.41 -7.22
N ASN A 86 -7.70 -1.11 -6.45
CA ASN A 86 -8.06 -2.50 -6.70
C ASN A 86 -8.87 -2.66 -8.01
N ASN A 87 -9.80 -1.75 -8.28
CA ASN A 87 -10.61 -1.76 -9.50
C ASN A 87 -9.75 -1.63 -10.78
N PHE A 88 -8.73 -0.77 -10.77
CA PHE A 88 -7.86 -0.55 -11.94
C PHE A 88 -6.64 -1.48 -12.02
N ALA A 89 -6.42 -2.34 -11.03
CA ALA A 89 -5.33 -3.32 -11.02
C ALA A 89 -5.66 -4.62 -11.79
N ARG A 90 -6.93 -4.87 -12.12
CA ARG A 90 -7.40 -6.13 -12.73
C ARG A 90 -8.13 -5.93 -14.06
N PRO A 91 -8.08 -6.91 -14.98
CA PRO A 91 -8.98 -6.96 -16.12
C PRO A 91 -10.45 -7.00 -15.66
N LYS A 92 -11.27 -6.11 -16.23
CA LYS A 92 -12.72 -5.99 -16.03
C LYS A 92 -13.29 -5.39 -17.31
N ASP A 93 -14.49 -5.80 -17.71
CA ASP A 93 -15.12 -5.35 -18.95
C ASP A 93 -15.35 -3.84 -18.98
N ASP A 94 -15.92 -3.30 -17.90
CA ASP A 94 -16.02 -1.85 -17.69
C ASP A 94 -15.46 -1.47 -16.31
N ARG A 95 -14.27 -0.87 -16.32
CA ARG A 95 -13.60 -0.36 -15.11
C ARG A 95 -14.18 0.97 -14.64
N PHE A 96 -14.97 1.67 -15.47
CA PHE A 96 -15.46 3.02 -15.20
C PHE A 96 -16.95 3.08 -14.86
N ALA A 97 -17.70 1.98 -15.00
CA ALA A 97 -19.16 1.93 -14.84
C ALA A 97 -19.71 2.56 -13.54
N GLU A 98 -19.00 2.39 -12.41
CA GLU A 98 -19.42 2.83 -11.08
C GLU A 98 -18.43 3.83 -10.46
N ILE A 99 -17.62 4.47 -11.30
CA ILE A 99 -16.58 5.40 -10.84
C ILE A 99 -16.88 6.77 -11.39
N GLU A 100 -16.99 7.75 -10.50
CA GLU A 100 -17.08 9.14 -10.90
C GLU A 100 -15.71 9.63 -11.40
N TYR A 101 -15.70 10.23 -12.58
CA TYR A 101 -14.52 10.86 -13.16
C TYR A 101 -14.91 12.05 -14.01
N GLN A 102 -13.96 12.96 -14.19
CA GLN A 102 -14.08 14.08 -15.11
C GLN A 102 -13.18 13.85 -16.32
N SER A 103 -13.51 14.51 -17.43
CA SER A 103 -12.67 14.47 -18.64
C SER A 103 -11.55 15.48 -18.51
N GLY A 104 -10.31 15.01 -18.38
CA GLY A 104 -9.12 15.84 -18.37
C GLY A 104 -8.61 16.20 -19.77
N GLN A 105 -7.38 16.70 -19.84
CA GLN A 105 -6.69 17.00 -21.11
C GLN A 105 -6.64 15.78 -22.04
N GLY A 106 -6.94 16.00 -23.32
CA GLY A 106 -7.03 14.94 -24.34
C GLY A 106 -8.07 13.85 -24.05
N GLY A 107 -9.04 14.11 -23.16
CA GLY A 107 -10.08 13.14 -22.79
C GLY A 107 -9.67 12.13 -21.73
N ALA A 108 -8.44 12.21 -21.19
CA ALA A 108 -7.97 11.29 -20.17
C ALA A 108 -8.79 11.45 -18.86
N PRO A 109 -9.40 10.37 -18.32
CA PRO A 109 -10.19 10.44 -17.10
C PRO A 109 -9.38 10.90 -15.87
N VAL A 110 -9.93 11.80 -15.08
CA VAL A 110 -9.35 12.20 -13.78
C VAL A 110 -10.34 11.96 -12.65
N PHE A 111 -9.84 11.46 -11.52
CA PHE A 111 -10.66 11.14 -10.36
C PHE A 111 -10.71 12.30 -9.36
N ALA A 112 -11.76 12.34 -8.56
CA ALA A 112 -11.85 13.22 -7.40
C ALA A 112 -11.01 12.67 -6.23
N ASP A 113 -10.78 13.50 -5.22
CA ASP A 113 -10.19 13.11 -3.93
C ASP A 113 -8.80 12.44 -3.98
N CYS A 114 -8.11 12.55 -5.11
CA CYS A 114 -6.70 12.15 -5.21
C CYS A 114 -5.80 13.06 -4.37
N SER A 115 -4.59 12.57 -4.05
CA SER A 115 -3.54 13.38 -3.42
C SER A 115 -3.00 14.44 -4.37
N ALA A 116 -2.82 14.08 -5.64
CA ALA A 116 -2.41 14.96 -6.72
C ALA A 116 -2.83 14.37 -8.07
N ARG A 117 -2.88 15.20 -9.11
CA ARG A 117 -3.14 14.78 -10.50
C ARG A 117 -2.20 15.46 -11.46
N PHE A 118 -1.72 14.73 -12.46
CA PHE A 118 -0.88 15.28 -13.52
C PHE A 118 -1.49 15.00 -14.89
N HIS A 119 -1.76 16.06 -15.66
CA HIS A 119 -2.17 15.96 -17.05
C HIS A 119 -0.93 15.98 -17.93
N CYS A 120 -0.72 14.92 -18.70
CA CYS A 120 0.49 14.71 -19.47
C CYS A 120 0.20 14.63 -20.96
N GLU A 121 0.92 15.41 -21.75
CA GLU A 121 1.08 15.13 -23.18
C GLU A 121 2.08 13.96 -23.33
N LYS A 122 1.78 12.98 -24.18
CA LYS A 122 2.69 11.86 -24.44
C LYS A 122 3.96 12.41 -25.11
N TYR A 123 5.09 12.28 -24.43
CA TYR A 123 6.36 12.84 -24.86
C TYR A 123 7.21 11.81 -25.60
N GLN A 124 7.38 10.63 -25.02
CA GLN A 124 8.18 9.55 -25.60
C GLN A 124 7.76 8.18 -25.06
N GLN A 125 7.92 7.14 -25.87
CA GLN A 125 7.82 5.74 -25.45
C GLN A 125 9.17 5.07 -25.69
N VAL A 126 9.70 4.39 -24.67
CA VAL A 126 11.02 3.76 -24.71
C VAL A 126 10.90 2.28 -24.36
N ASP A 127 11.69 1.43 -25.03
CA ASP A 127 11.77 0.00 -24.70
C ASP A 127 12.36 -0.20 -23.29
N GLY A 128 11.68 -0.99 -22.46
CA GLY A 128 12.08 -1.30 -21.09
C GLY A 128 12.06 -2.80 -20.79
N GLY A 129 12.45 -3.65 -21.75
CA GLY A 129 12.40 -5.10 -21.57
C GLY A 129 10.99 -5.67 -21.80
N ASP A 130 10.34 -6.19 -20.77
CA ASP A 130 8.95 -6.69 -20.85
C ASP A 130 7.90 -5.57 -20.68
N HIS A 131 8.34 -4.34 -20.39
CA HIS A 131 7.50 -3.15 -20.29
C HIS A 131 7.86 -2.09 -21.35
N TRP A 132 6.91 -1.21 -21.64
CA TRP A 132 7.15 0.09 -22.25
C TRP A 132 7.29 1.15 -21.17
N ILE A 133 8.33 1.98 -21.27
CA ILE A 133 8.49 3.17 -20.44
C ILE A 133 7.79 4.33 -21.15
N MET A 134 6.74 4.85 -20.54
CA MET A 134 5.95 5.97 -21.02
C MET A 134 6.43 7.25 -20.35
N ILE A 135 6.95 8.19 -21.14
CA ILE A 135 7.39 9.50 -20.68
C ILE A 135 6.31 10.52 -21.07
N GLY A 136 5.85 11.30 -20.10
CA GLY A 136 4.85 12.35 -20.28
C GLY A 136 5.41 13.72 -19.93
N LYS A 137 5.07 14.72 -20.73
CA LYS A 137 5.30 16.12 -20.42
C LYS A 137 4.08 16.67 -19.69
N VAL A 138 4.27 17.13 -18.46
CA VAL A 138 3.18 17.68 -17.65
C VAL A 138 2.76 19.03 -18.21
N VAL A 139 1.50 19.17 -18.60
CA VAL A 139 0.90 20.40 -19.16
C VAL A 139 -0.04 21.10 -18.19
N ALA A 140 -0.58 20.37 -17.21
CA ALA A 140 -1.35 20.89 -16.08
C ALA A 140 -1.26 19.91 -14.91
N PHE A 141 -1.47 20.38 -13.68
CA PHE A 141 -1.50 19.53 -12.49
C PHE A 141 -2.39 20.13 -11.41
N ASP A 142 -2.86 19.27 -10.51
CA ASP A 142 -3.56 19.64 -9.29
C ASP A 142 -2.82 19.07 -8.09
N ASP A 143 -2.65 19.88 -7.05
CA ASP A 143 -2.08 19.47 -5.75
C ASP A 143 -3.13 19.67 -4.66
N PHE A 144 -3.56 18.56 -4.04
CA PHE A 144 -4.56 18.57 -2.97
C PHE A 144 -3.94 18.32 -1.60
N GLY A 145 -2.68 17.88 -1.52
CA GLY A 145 -1.98 17.61 -0.25
C GLY A 145 -2.59 16.52 0.63
N ARG A 146 -3.52 15.68 0.11
CA ARG A 146 -4.11 14.57 0.88
C ARG A 146 -3.05 13.52 1.20
N ALA A 147 -3.22 12.82 2.33
CA ALA A 147 -2.32 11.74 2.72
C ALA A 147 -2.33 10.64 1.65
N PRO A 148 -1.17 10.24 1.09
CA PRO A 148 -1.14 9.34 -0.05
C PRO A 148 -1.32 7.87 0.36
N LEU A 149 -1.90 7.08 -0.55
CA LEU A 149 -1.86 5.62 -0.45
C LEU A 149 -0.43 5.13 -0.72
N LEU A 150 0.14 4.40 0.24
CA LEU A 150 1.49 3.87 0.14
C LEU A 150 1.44 2.37 -0.17
N TYR A 151 2.41 1.90 -0.95
CA TYR A 151 2.60 0.49 -1.25
C TYR A 151 4.03 0.07 -0.90
N HIS A 152 4.15 -0.96 -0.07
CA HIS A 152 5.44 -1.47 0.42
C HIS A 152 5.33 -2.96 0.77
N GLN A 153 6.32 -3.75 0.35
CA GLN A 153 6.40 -5.19 0.60
C GLN A 153 5.12 -5.99 0.31
N GLY A 154 4.40 -5.64 -0.76
CA GLY A 154 3.20 -6.37 -1.19
C GLY A 154 1.90 -5.95 -0.48
N ALA A 155 1.93 -4.91 0.34
CA ALA A 155 0.75 -4.46 1.10
C ALA A 155 0.52 -2.95 0.96
N TYR A 156 -0.74 -2.54 1.08
CA TYR A 156 -1.07 -1.13 1.28
C TYR A 156 -0.64 -0.68 2.68
N SER A 157 -0.23 0.57 2.77
CA SER A 157 0.31 1.19 3.98
C SER A 157 -0.02 2.69 3.99
N MET A 158 0.32 3.34 5.09
CA MET A 158 0.15 4.78 5.27
C MET A 158 1.48 5.45 5.61
N VAL A 159 1.58 6.74 5.29
CA VAL A 159 2.71 7.56 5.75
C VAL A 159 2.54 7.85 7.23
N LEU A 160 3.57 7.56 8.02
CA LEU A 160 3.69 8.05 9.39
C LEU A 160 4.53 9.33 9.38
N PRO A 161 3.97 10.50 9.78
CA PRO A 161 4.72 11.75 9.80
C PRO A 161 6.01 11.62 10.61
N HIS A 162 7.15 11.93 9.98
CA HIS A 162 8.42 11.87 10.67
C HIS A 162 8.56 13.08 11.59
N THR A 163 8.62 12.80 12.89
CA THR A 163 9.02 13.79 13.89
C THR A 163 10.34 13.30 14.50
N ARG A 164 11.42 14.03 14.23
CA ARG A 164 12.71 13.76 14.85
C ARG A 164 12.61 14.09 16.33
N MET A 165 12.53 13.08 17.17
CA MET A 165 13.04 13.16 18.53
C MET A 165 14.49 12.70 18.50
N THR A 166 15.40 13.57 18.93
CA THR A 166 16.63 13.13 19.58
C THR A 166 16.17 12.33 20.81
N GLN A 167 16.60 11.07 20.93
CA GLN A 167 16.42 10.32 22.18
C GLN A 167 16.90 11.23 23.31
N ARG A 168 16.00 11.58 24.24
CA ARG A 168 16.41 12.27 25.46
C ARG A 168 16.82 11.21 26.47
N ASP A 169 17.89 11.49 27.19
CA ASP A 169 18.06 10.91 28.52
C ASP A 169 16.91 11.42 29.40
N GLU A 170 16.26 10.50 30.11
CA GLU A 170 15.17 10.84 31.04
C GLU A 170 15.64 11.92 32.04
N GLY A 171 14.87 13.00 32.17
CA GLY A 171 15.10 14.06 33.16
C GLY A 171 15.54 15.43 32.64
N GLN A 172 15.76 15.65 31.34
CA GLN A 172 16.08 16.99 30.82
C GLN A 172 14.84 17.82 30.45
N PRO A 173 14.76 19.10 30.89
CA PRO A 173 13.68 20.01 30.54
C PRO A 173 13.64 20.27 29.03
N PRO A 174 12.48 20.65 28.46
CA PRO A 174 12.36 20.85 27.03
C PRO A 174 13.33 21.92 26.50
N SER A 175 14.11 21.57 25.47
CA SER A 175 15.12 22.48 24.91
C SER A 175 14.52 23.67 24.18
N SER A 176 13.20 23.67 23.94
CA SER A 176 12.43 24.81 23.47
C SER A 176 10.97 24.77 23.93
N HIS A 177 10.35 25.95 23.97
CA HIS A 177 8.91 26.13 24.22
C HIS A 177 8.02 25.38 23.20
N PHE A 178 8.53 25.15 21.99
CA PHE A 178 7.87 24.35 20.95
C PHE A 178 7.81 22.86 21.32
N GLN A 179 8.91 22.29 21.84
CA GLN A 179 8.92 20.90 22.30
C GLN A 179 8.01 20.65 23.51
N GLY A 180 7.87 21.64 24.41
CA GLY A 180 6.94 21.55 25.54
C GLY A 180 5.46 21.51 25.10
N ARG A 181 5.09 22.15 23.98
CA ARG A 181 3.73 22.05 23.43
C ARG A 181 3.49 20.71 22.73
N LEU A 182 4.49 20.16 22.05
CA LEU A 182 4.37 18.85 21.38
C LEU A 182 4.20 17.70 22.36
N SER A 183 4.86 17.73 23.53
CA SER A 183 4.74 16.68 24.55
C SER A 183 3.34 16.59 25.20
N HIS A 184 2.46 17.57 24.96
CA HIS A 184 1.07 17.58 25.44
C HIS A 184 0.05 17.41 24.31
N ASN A 185 0.50 17.24 23.06
CA ASN A 185 -0.39 17.01 21.93
C ASN A 185 -0.68 15.50 21.79
N LEU A 186 -1.94 15.10 21.95
CA LEU A 186 -2.33 13.68 21.95
C LEU A 186 -2.05 12.99 20.62
N TYR A 187 -2.34 13.62 19.48
CA TYR A 187 -2.06 13.06 18.16
C TYR A 187 -0.55 12.79 17.98
N TYR A 188 0.28 13.74 18.39
CA TYR A 188 1.73 13.57 18.40
C TYR A 188 2.16 12.37 19.27
N LEU A 189 1.69 12.28 20.51
CA LEU A 189 2.03 11.17 21.40
C LEU A 189 1.59 9.81 20.84
N MET A 190 0.40 9.73 20.21
CA MET A 190 -0.07 8.52 19.54
C MET A 190 0.87 8.09 18.41
N THR A 191 1.30 9.01 17.55
CA THR A 191 2.27 8.67 16.47
C THR A 191 3.60 8.17 17.01
N GLN A 192 4.09 8.75 18.13
CA GLN A 192 5.33 8.30 18.76
C GLN A 192 5.18 6.93 19.40
N ALA A 193 4.07 6.68 20.10
CA ALA A 193 3.78 5.38 20.71
C ALA A 193 3.75 4.27 19.66
N VAL A 194 3.06 4.50 18.53
CA VAL A 194 3.02 3.55 17.41
C VAL A 194 4.42 3.27 16.86
N ARG A 195 5.23 4.31 16.66
CA ARG A 195 6.61 4.17 16.15
C ARG A 195 7.51 3.37 17.10
N ALA A 196 7.47 3.69 18.39
CA ALA A 196 8.25 2.99 19.42
C ALA A 196 7.85 1.50 19.45
N TYR A 197 6.54 1.21 19.45
CA TYR A 197 6.03 -0.15 19.41
C TYR A 197 6.50 -0.91 18.17
N GLN A 198 6.33 -0.33 16.98
CA GLN A 198 6.77 -0.93 15.70
C GLN A 198 8.26 -1.29 15.70
N SER A 199 9.13 -0.39 16.18
CA SER A 199 10.58 -0.62 16.22
C SER A 199 10.98 -1.83 17.06
N SER A 200 10.19 -2.14 18.09
CA SER A 200 10.42 -3.27 18.98
C SER A 200 9.79 -4.58 18.50
N TYR A 201 8.66 -4.50 17.78
CA TYR A 201 7.90 -5.66 17.30
C TYR A 201 8.42 -6.23 15.97
N GLN A 202 8.79 -5.35 15.02
CA GLN A 202 9.10 -5.78 13.65
C GLN A 202 10.28 -6.76 13.53
N PRO A 203 11.39 -6.61 14.30
CA PRO A 203 12.48 -7.60 14.28
C PRO A 203 12.03 -9.00 14.76
N ARG A 204 11.13 -9.06 15.73
CA ARG A 204 10.59 -10.32 16.29
C ARG A 204 9.63 -11.01 15.33
N GLN A 205 8.79 -10.23 14.63
CA GLN A 205 7.93 -10.79 13.58
C GLN A 205 8.79 -11.43 12.46
N LEU A 206 9.85 -10.75 12.01
CA LEU A 206 10.74 -11.27 10.97
C LEU A 206 11.52 -12.53 11.39
N SER A 207 11.76 -12.75 12.70
CA SER A 207 12.45 -13.96 13.16
C SER A 207 11.64 -15.25 13.00
N THR A 208 10.32 -15.16 12.74
CA THR A 208 9.48 -16.32 12.41
C THR A 208 9.75 -16.87 11.00
N GLY A 209 10.51 -16.16 10.17
CA GLY A 209 10.71 -16.50 8.76
C GLY A 209 9.49 -16.20 7.87
N LEU A 210 8.42 -15.65 8.45
CA LEU A 210 7.26 -15.14 7.73
C LEU A 210 7.46 -13.66 7.36
N ARG A 211 6.93 -13.29 6.20
CA ARG A 211 6.88 -11.90 5.76
C ARG A 211 5.66 -11.19 6.33
N THR A 212 5.64 -9.86 6.26
CA THR A 212 4.53 -9.03 6.76
C THR A 212 3.18 -9.44 6.16
N ASN A 213 3.11 -9.67 4.84
CA ASN A 213 1.88 -10.09 4.16
C ASN A 213 1.45 -11.52 4.53
N GLU A 214 2.39 -12.46 4.60
CA GLU A 214 2.15 -13.84 5.04
C GLU A 214 1.65 -13.89 6.50
N ALA A 215 2.33 -13.19 7.41
CA ALA A 215 1.95 -13.11 8.81
C ALA A 215 0.58 -12.44 8.99
N ARG A 216 0.30 -11.36 8.24
CA ARG A 216 -1.02 -10.72 8.27
C ARG A 216 -2.11 -11.68 7.78
N MET A 217 -1.85 -12.43 6.70
CA MET A 217 -2.79 -13.42 6.18
C MET A 217 -3.14 -14.48 7.23
N LEU A 218 -2.13 -15.06 7.88
CA LEU A 218 -2.34 -16.06 8.93
C LEU A 218 -3.14 -15.50 10.12
N MET A 219 -2.82 -14.28 10.56
CA MET A 219 -3.56 -13.62 11.65
C MET A 219 -5.01 -13.28 11.28
N VAL A 220 -5.31 -13.02 10.01
CA VAL A 220 -6.69 -12.75 9.52
C VAL A 220 -7.51 -14.02 9.40
N LEU A 221 -6.92 -15.11 8.90
CA LEU A 221 -7.61 -16.38 8.70
C LEU A 221 -8.08 -17.01 10.03
N GLY A 222 -7.35 -16.83 11.13
CA GLY A 222 -7.77 -17.34 12.45
C GLY A 222 -8.07 -18.86 12.48
N ASN A 223 -8.44 -19.40 13.64
CA ASN A 223 -8.62 -20.87 13.76
C ASN A 223 -9.80 -21.42 12.97
N ASP A 224 -10.89 -20.66 12.83
CA ASP A 224 -12.16 -21.17 12.29
C ASP A 224 -12.66 -20.43 11.05
N ALA A 225 -11.91 -19.47 10.51
CA ALA A 225 -12.36 -18.74 9.33
C ALA A 225 -11.92 -19.46 8.04
N ARG A 226 -12.93 -19.85 7.25
CA ARG A 226 -12.75 -20.12 5.82
C ARG A 226 -13.20 -18.87 5.08
N LEU A 227 -12.27 -18.18 4.44
CA LEU A 227 -12.55 -16.92 3.77
C LEU A 227 -12.50 -17.09 2.25
N SER A 228 -13.53 -16.56 1.58
CA SER A 228 -13.52 -16.40 0.13
C SER A 228 -12.46 -15.38 -0.31
N ALA A 229 -12.07 -15.42 -1.59
CA ALA A 229 -11.14 -14.42 -2.15
C ALA A 229 -11.64 -12.98 -1.97
N SER A 230 -12.96 -12.74 -2.04
CA SER A 230 -13.56 -11.41 -1.81
C SER A 230 -13.47 -10.96 -0.35
N GLU A 231 -13.61 -11.87 0.61
CA GLU A 231 -13.49 -11.54 2.03
C GLU A 231 -12.03 -11.27 2.40
N LEU A 232 -11.10 -12.10 1.91
CA LEU A 232 -9.66 -11.86 2.08
C LEU A 232 -9.23 -10.49 1.54
N LEU A 233 -9.80 -10.06 0.41
CA LEU A 233 -9.48 -8.75 -0.14
C LEU A 233 -9.85 -7.60 0.79
N ARG A 234 -11.00 -7.73 1.45
CA ARG A 234 -11.50 -6.71 2.37
C ARG A 234 -10.70 -6.67 3.67
N GLU A 235 -10.38 -7.83 4.24
CA GLU A 235 -9.78 -7.91 5.57
C GLU A 235 -8.27 -7.66 5.58
N VAL A 236 -7.54 -8.07 4.53
CA VAL A 236 -6.07 -8.09 4.56
C VAL A 236 -5.47 -6.76 4.06
N ALA A 237 -6.26 -5.92 3.37
CA ALA A 237 -5.86 -4.64 2.77
C ALA A 237 -4.59 -4.76 1.91
N MET A 238 -4.57 -5.73 0.99
CA MET A 238 -3.48 -5.97 0.04
C MET A 238 -4.03 -6.06 -1.39
N PRO A 239 -3.24 -5.73 -2.43
CA PRO A 239 -3.66 -5.99 -3.80
C PRO A 239 -3.85 -7.48 -4.04
N VAL A 240 -4.77 -7.81 -4.93
CA VAL A 240 -5.20 -9.20 -5.04
C VAL A 240 -4.12 -10.15 -5.54
N ARG A 241 -3.26 -9.67 -6.45
CA ARG A 241 -2.13 -10.45 -6.93
C ARG A 241 -1.17 -10.83 -5.77
N GLU A 242 -1.00 -9.94 -4.80
CA GLU A 242 -0.16 -10.22 -3.63
C GLU A 242 -0.85 -11.17 -2.65
N ILE A 243 -2.19 -11.15 -2.58
CA ILE A 243 -2.98 -12.17 -1.87
C ILE A 243 -2.80 -13.53 -2.53
N GLU A 244 -2.99 -13.63 -3.85
CA GLU A 244 -2.80 -14.87 -4.62
C GLU A 244 -1.37 -15.42 -4.44
N ASP A 245 -0.36 -14.57 -4.57
CA ASP A 245 1.04 -14.94 -4.36
C ASP A 245 1.32 -15.36 -2.91
N ALA A 246 0.70 -14.70 -1.91
CA ALA A 246 0.84 -15.06 -0.50
C ALA A 246 0.19 -16.41 -0.19
N VAL A 247 -1.04 -16.65 -0.66
CA VAL A 247 -1.75 -17.93 -0.51
C VAL A 247 -0.93 -19.05 -1.14
N ALA A 248 -0.50 -18.91 -2.39
CA ALA A 248 0.30 -19.93 -3.07
C ALA A 248 1.66 -20.21 -2.37
N ASN A 249 2.23 -19.23 -1.66
CA ASN A 249 3.43 -19.45 -0.86
C ASN A 249 3.13 -20.13 0.47
N LEU A 250 2.04 -19.77 1.13
CA LEU A 250 1.59 -20.39 2.39
C LEU A 250 1.15 -21.85 2.17
N GLU A 251 0.48 -22.15 1.05
CA GLU A 251 0.13 -23.51 0.65
C GLU A 251 1.38 -24.36 0.43
N ARG A 252 2.40 -23.80 -0.24
CA ARG A 252 3.69 -24.48 -0.42
C ARG A 252 4.41 -24.75 0.91
N LYS A 253 4.22 -23.88 1.90
CA LYS A 253 4.71 -24.08 3.28
C LYS A 253 3.83 -25.04 4.08
N GLY A 254 2.70 -25.49 3.54
CA GLY A 254 1.74 -26.36 4.22
C GLY A 254 0.94 -25.66 5.32
N LEU A 255 0.90 -24.32 5.34
CA LEU A 255 0.27 -23.53 6.39
C LEU A 255 -1.19 -23.20 6.09
N VAL A 256 -1.57 -23.13 4.82
CA VAL A 256 -2.97 -22.91 4.40
C VAL A 256 -3.35 -23.93 3.34
N ALA A 257 -4.65 -24.09 3.15
CA ALA A 257 -5.24 -24.83 2.03
C ALA A 257 -6.40 -24.01 1.46
N ASP A 258 -6.62 -24.13 0.15
CA ASP A 258 -7.77 -23.55 -0.55
C ASP A 258 -8.68 -24.66 -1.08
N ASP A 259 -9.88 -24.74 -0.52
CA ASP A 259 -10.95 -25.65 -0.92
C ASP A 259 -12.27 -24.89 -0.72
N ASP A 260 -12.83 -24.31 -1.79
CA ASP A 260 -13.95 -23.36 -1.71
C ASP A 260 -13.74 -22.24 -0.66
N GLY A 261 -12.50 -21.75 -0.57
CA GLY A 261 -12.08 -20.73 0.39
C GLY A 261 -10.79 -21.12 1.10
N VAL A 262 -10.00 -20.11 1.46
CA VAL A 262 -8.71 -20.30 2.12
C VAL A 262 -8.93 -20.48 3.63
N TYR A 263 -8.27 -21.47 4.21
CA TYR A 263 -8.30 -21.75 5.65
C TYR A 263 -6.94 -22.27 6.15
N LEU A 264 -6.74 -22.21 7.46
CA LEU A 264 -5.50 -22.69 8.10
C LEU A 264 -5.45 -24.22 8.16
N THR A 265 -4.29 -24.81 7.88
CA THR A 265 -4.01 -26.22 8.24
C THR A 265 -3.67 -26.32 9.72
N SER A 266 -3.53 -27.54 10.26
CA SER A 266 -3.03 -27.74 11.64
C SER A 266 -1.68 -27.05 11.89
N ALA A 267 -0.77 -27.10 10.91
CA ALA A 267 0.51 -26.39 10.99
C ALA A 267 0.35 -24.86 10.88
N GLY A 268 -0.61 -24.39 10.07
CA GLY A 268 -0.98 -22.98 10.01
C GLY A 268 -1.53 -22.44 11.33
N ILE A 269 -2.35 -23.23 12.02
CA ILE A 269 -2.90 -22.91 13.34
C ILE A 269 -1.77 -22.74 14.36
N GLU A 270 -0.87 -23.71 14.44
CA GLU A 270 0.30 -23.65 15.35
C GLU A 270 1.17 -22.41 15.06
N GLN A 271 1.48 -22.17 13.79
CA GLN A 271 2.26 -21.01 13.37
C GLN A 271 1.55 -19.68 13.67
N THR A 272 0.21 -19.65 13.62
CA THR A 272 -0.60 -18.47 13.94
C THR A 272 -0.64 -18.23 15.44
N GLU A 273 -0.73 -19.27 16.26
CA GLU A 273 -0.60 -19.16 17.71
C GLU A 273 0.77 -18.63 18.14
N ASP A 274 1.85 -19.06 17.48
CA ASP A 274 3.19 -18.52 17.69
C ASP A 274 3.26 -17.02 17.38
N LEU A 275 2.64 -16.57 16.29
CA LEU A 275 2.55 -15.15 15.95
C LEU A 275 1.78 -14.37 17.01
N TRP A 276 0.64 -14.89 17.47
CA TRP A 276 -0.14 -14.29 18.55
C TRP A 276 0.61 -14.31 19.89
N ALA A 277 1.43 -15.33 20.16
CA ALA A 277 2.27 -15.40 21.35
C ALA A 277 3.36 -14.31 21.32
N ILE A 278 4.03 -14.11 20.19
CA ILE A 278 5.01 -13.02 20.02
C ILE A 278 4.35 -11.66 20.22
N ALA A 279 3.16 -11.45 19.65
CA ALA A 279 2.41 -10.21 19.83
C ALA A 279 1.99 -9.99 21.30
N ARG A 280 1.52 -11.04 21.99
CA ARG A 280 1.15 -11.03 23.41
C ARG A 280 2.35 -10.75 24.31
N GLU A 281 3.46 -11.47 24.14
CA GLU A 281 4.69 -11.27 24.92
C GLU A 281 5.20 -9.83 24.75
N GLN A 282 5.13 -9.29 23.52
CA GLN A 282 5.51 -7.90 23.28
C GLN A 282 4.57 -6.92 23.99
N GLN A 283 3.26 -7.16 23.95
CA GLN A 283 2.28 -6.35 24.67
C GLN A 283 2.55 -6.40 26.18
N GLU A 284 2.72 -7.59 26.75
CA GLU A 284 3.02 -7.76 28.17
C GLU A 284 4.29 -7.03 28.57
N LYS A 285 5.34 -7.12 27.76
CA LYS A 285 6.61 -6.42 28.00
C LYS A 285 6.45 -4.90 27.95
N VAL A 286 5.77 -4.36 26.94
CA VAL A 286 5.60 -2.90 26.77
C VAL A 286 4.69 -2.32 27.83
N PHE A 287 3.67 -3.07 28.25
CA PHE A 287 2.68 -2.61 29.22
C PHE A 287 2.92 -3.11 30.66
N ALA A 288 4.07 -3.73 30.93
CA ALA A 288 4.39 -4.36 32.23
C ALA A 288 4.30 -3.41 33.42
N GLU A 289 4.55 -2.12 33.20
CA GLU A 289 4.55 -1.09 34.26
C GLU A 289 3.16 -0.50 34.54
N PHE A 290 2.15 -0.84 33.74
CA PHE A 290 0.79 -0.31 33.86
C PHE A 290 -0.14 -1.31 34.55
N SER A 291 -1.07 -0.81 35.35
CA SER A 291 -2.11 -1.65 35.96
C SER A 291 -3.13 -2.11 34.91
N GLN A 292 -3.85 -3.20 35.21
CA GLN A 292 -4.92 -3.69 34.34
C GLN A 292 -6.01 -2.63 34.10
N ASP A 293 -6.36 -1.86 35.14
CA ASP A 293 -7.35 -0.78 35.03
C ASP A 293 -6.88 0.34 34.08
N GLN A 294 -5.58 0.69 34.11
CA GLN A 294 -5.00 1.66 33.18
C GLN A 294 -5.06 1.15 31.74
N ILE A 295 -4.74 -0.13 31.52
CA ILE A 295 -4.78 -0.76 30.20
C ILE A 295 -6.21 -0.81 29.66
N GLU A 296 -7.20 -1.19 30.46
CA GLU A 296 -8.61 -1.24 30.03
C GLU A 296 -9.19 0.14 29.75
N THR A 297 -8.82 1.14 30.57
CA THR A 297 -9.16 2.54 30.30
C THR A 297 -8.55 3.00 28.97
N PHE A 298 -7.27 2.71 28.75
CA PHE A 298 -6.58 3.05 27.51
C PHE A 298 -7.22 2.39 26.28
N LYS A 299 -7.57 1.09 26.35
CA LYS A 299 -8.30 0.39 25.30
C LYS A 299 -9.65 1.04 25.01
N THR A 300 -10.38 1.45 26.04
CA THR A 300 -11.67 2.13 25.88
C THR A 300 -11.53 3.44 25.13
N VAL A 301 -10.56 4.27 25.53
CA VAL A 301 -10.26 5.55 24.87
C VAL A 301 -9.87 5.32 23.41
N LEU A 302 -8.98 4.37 23.12
CA LEU A 302 -8.58 4.05 21.75
C LEU A 302 -9.77 3.61 20.88
N LYS A 303 -10.62 2.70 21.38
CA LYS A 303 -11.81 2.24 20.66
C LYS A 303 -12.78 3.37 20.36
N GLN A 304 -12.98 4.28 21.31
CA GLN A 304 -13.81 5.46 21.10
C GLN A 304 -13.20 6.42 20.07
N LEU A 305 -11.89 6.67 20.10
CA LEU A 305 -11.24 7.50 19.08
C LEU A 305 -11.40 6.91 17.67
N ILE A 306 -11.24 5.59 17.53
CA ILE A 306 -11.40 4.88 16.26
C ILE A 306 -12.85 4.95 15.73
N SER A 307 -13.86 4.98 16.60
CA SER A 307 -15.26 5.02 16.15
C SER A 307 -15.77 6.42 15.78
N HIS A 308 -15.07 7.48 16.20
CA HIS A 308 -15.50 8.87 16.02
C HIS A 308 -14.69 9.65 14.97
N CYS A 309 -13.58 9.10 14.48
CA CYS A 309 -12.70 9.69 13.49
C CYS A 309 -12.69 8.85 12.21
#